data_AF-A0A822BI50-F1
#
_entry.id   AF-A0A822BI50-F1
#
_cell.length_a   1.000
_cell.length_b   1.000
_cell.length_c   1.000
_cell.angle_alpha   90.00
_cell.angle_beta   90.00
_cell.angle_gamma   90.00
#
_symmetry.space_group_name_H-M   'P 1'
#
loop_
_entity.id
_entity.type
_entity.pdbx_description
1 polymer ?
#
loop_
_entity_poly.entity_id
_entity_poly.type
_entity_poly.pdbx_seq_one_letter_code
_entity_poly.pdbx_strand_id
1 'polypeptide(L)'
;FTLDFNRVQLGEKASLQLSITNLTDIESGVKAKIAKFKTRPLSVANGRKTQNFEPTEQEIGVGFHLENSETTAYALPPRETTIIPLSVTSSMWGDYTDTLQLQIEGMDSIKEIPIRVHISGNPIKTYLSTSKSDKASSLPVLQFGSMLHNSLPITKKVHM
;
A
#
# COMPACT_ATOMS: atom_id res chain seq x y z
N PHE A 1 -9.58 19.14 -1.03
CA PHE A 1 -8.41 18.56 -1.71
C PHE A 1 -8.34 17.08 -1.35
N THR A 2 -7.68 16.27 -2.18
CA THR A 2 -7.62 14.80 -2.01
C THR A 2 -6.19 14.37 -2.29
N LEU A 3 -5.70 13.40 -1.53
CA LEU A 3 -4.39 12.77 -1.76
C LEU A 3 -4.62 11.53 -2.65
N ASP A 4 -4.04 11.52 -3.84
CA ASP A 4 -4.19 10.44 -4.81
C ASP A 4 -2.82 9.81 -5.08
N PHE A 5 -2.68 8.53 -4.72
CA PHE A 5 -1.45 7.76 -4.95
C PHE A 5 -1.28 7.30 -6.41
N ASN A 6 -2.21 7.68 -7.31
CA ASN A 6 -2.28 7.21 -8.70
C ASN A 6 -2.33 5.67 -8.78
N ARG A 7 -2.08 5.11 -9.98
CA ARG A 7 -2.05 3.66 -10.18
C ARG A 7 -0.82 3.06 -9.52
N VAL A 8 -1.01 2.32 -8.44
CA VAL A 8 0.04 1.59 -7.74
C VAL A 8 0.02 0.13 -8.18
N GLN A 9 1.19 -0.47 -8.40
CA GLN A 9 1.26 -1.89 -8.72
C GLN A 9 1.06 -2.74 -7.47
N LEU A 10 0.37 -3.87 -7.64
CA LEU A 10 0.22 -4.87 -6.59
C LEU A 10 1.58 -5.28 -6.02
N GLY A 11 1.71 -5.24 -4.69
CA GLY A 11 2.94 -5.60 -3.97
C GLY A 11 4.03 -4.53 -4.01
N GLU A 12 3.82 -3.41 -4.69
CA GLU A 12 4.73 -2.27 -4.66
C GLU A 12 4.33 -1.26 -3.58
N LYS A 13 5.35 -0.62 -3.01
CA LYS A 13 5.17 0.53 -2.13
C LYS A 13 5.11 1.79 -2.99
N ALA A 14 4.07 2.59 -2.83
CA ALA A 14 4.01 3.95 -3.35
C ALA A 14 4.05 4.95 -2.20
N SER A 15 4.74 6.07 -2.41
CA SER A 15 4.88 7.13 -1.41
C SER A 15 4.39 8.46 -1.97
N LEU A 16 3.78 9.27 -1.10
CA LEU A 16 3.29 10.61 -1.37
C LEU A 16 3.70 11.52 -0.22
N GLN A 17 4.02 12.78 -0.52
CA GLN A 17 4.41 13.76 0.48
C GLN A 17 3.35 14.86 0.57
N LEU A 18 2.90 15.15 1.79
CA LEU A 18 2.06 16.31 2.08
C LEU A 18 2.91 17.40 2.70
N SER A 19 3.01 18.55 2.04
CA SER A 19 3.70 19.72 2.56
C SER A 19 2.72 20.62 3.33
N ILE A 20 3.09 21.02 4.55
CA ILE A 20 2.36 21.96 5.38
C ILE A 20 3.28 23.12 5.70
N THR A 21 2.90 24.33 5.30
CA THR A 21 3.66 25.55 5.59
C THR A 21 3.02 26.31 6.74
N ASN A 22 3.79 26.59 7.78
CA ASN A 22 3.37 27.50 8.84
C ASN A 22 3.61 28.94 8.38
N LEU A 23 2.54 29.70 8.17
CA LEU A 23 2.62 31.10 7.76
C LEU A 23 2.67 32.08 8.94
N THR A 24 2.63 31.56 10.17
CA THR A 24 2.69 32.36 11.39
C THR A 24 4.12 32.54 11.88
N ASP A 25 4.30 33.47 12.82
CA ASP A 25 5.58 33.72 13.50
C ASP A 25 5.72 32.91 14.80
N ILE A 26 4.81 31.96 15.05
CA ILE A 26 4.75 31.14 16.28
C ILE A 26 4.89 29.67 15.89
N GLU A 27 5.68 28.92 16.66
CA GLU A 27 5.81 27.48 16.49
C GLU A 27 4.51 26.76 16.86
N SER A 28 4.16 25.72 16.11
CA SER A 28 2.98 24.89 16.37
C SER A 28 3.30 23.41 16.15
N GLY A 29 2.46 22.51 16.66
CA GLY A 29 2.49 21.09 16.33
C GLY A 29 1.40 20.70 15.34
N VAL A 30 1.65 19.69 14.50
CA VAL A 30 0.61 19.00 13.75
C VAL A 30 0.63 17.51 14.07
N LYS A 31 -0.52 16.97 14.45
CA LYS A 31 -0.75 15.54 14.63
C LYS A 31 -1.44 14.99 13.39
N ALA A 32 -0.86 13.97 12.79
CA ALA A 32 -1.41 13.28 11.63
C ALA A 32 -1.81 11.86 12.01
N LYS A 33 -3.01 11.44 11.59
CA LYS A 33 -3.52 10.09 11.84
C LYS A 33 -4.33 9.64 10.64
N ILE A 34 -4.12 8.40 10.22
CA ILE A 34 -4.99 7.79 9.21
C ILE A 34 -6.16 7.14 9.97
N ALA A 35 -7.39 7.44 9.55
CA ALA A 35 -8.57 6.80 10.10
C ALA A 35 -8.41 5.28 9.91
N LYS A 36 -8.67 4.47 10.94
CA LYS A 36 -8.39 3.03 10.88
C LYS A 36 -9.10 2.42 9.66
N PHE A 37 -8.33 2.00 8.66
CA PHE A 37 -8.83 1.18 7.57
C PHE A 37 -9.44 -0.08 8.19
N LYS A 38 -10.73 -0.33 7.90
CA LYS A 38 -11.37 -1.59 8.30
C LYS A 38 -10.88 -2.67 7.35
N THR A 39 -9.79 -3.35 7.71
CA THR A 39 -9.47 -4.65 7.12
C THR A 39 -10.70 -5.54 7.30
N ARG A 40 -11.31 -5.97 6.19
CA ARG A 40 -12.39 -6.95 6.28
C ARG A 40 -11.75 -8.30 6.53
N PRO A 41 -12.15 -9.04 7.58
CA PRO A 41 -11.68 -10.40 7.76
C PRO A 41 -12.10 -11.23 6.55
N LEU A 42 -11.14 -11.95 5.95
CA LEU A 42 -11.41 -12.88 4.87
C LEU A 42 -12.26 -14.03 5.40
N SER A 43 -13.54 -14.05 5.05
CA SER A 43 -14.39 -15.21 5.25
C SER A 43 -14.20 -16.15 4.06
N VAL A 44 -13.29 -17.13 4.17
CA VAL A 44 -13.18 -18.17 3.14
C VAL A 44 -14.32 -19.16 3.36
N ALA A 45 -15.37 -19.06 2.54
CA ALA A 45 -16.47 -20.01 2.52
C ALA A 45 -16.06 -21.32 1.82
N ASN A 46 -15.19 -22.11 2.45
CA ASN A 46 -14.93 -23.48 2.00
C ASN A 46 -16.03 -24.40 2.52
N GLY A 47 -17.16 -24.42 1.80
CA GLY A 47 -18.12 -25.52 1.65
C GLY A 47 -18.71 -26.25 2.86
N ARG A 48 -18.23 -26.04 4.10
CA ARG A 48 -18.70 -26.71 5.34
C ARG A 48 -18.14 -26.15 6.65
N LYS A 49 -17.15 -25.26 6.67
CA LYS A 49 -16.71 -24.55 7.90
C LYS A 49 -16.21 -23.13 7.58
N THR A 50 -16.84 -22.12 8.17
CA THR A 50 -16.28 -20.76 8.26
C THR A 50 -15.13 -20.80 9.26
N GLN A 51 -13.89 -20.76 8.78
CA GLN A 51 -12.73 -20.46 9.62
C GLN A 51 -12.62 -18.95 9.74
N ASN A 52 -12.88 -18.43 10.94
CA ASN A 52 -12.55 -17.05 11.28
C ASN A 52 -11.06 -17.03 11.63
N PHE A 53 -10.23 -16.44 10.76
CA PHE A 53 -8.83 -16.19 11.09
C PHE A 53 -8.77 -14.95 11.96
N GLU A 54 -8.27 -15.07 13.19
CA GLU A 54 -7.95 -13.91 14.00
C GLU A 54 -6.75 -13.17 13.36
N PRO A 55 -6.83 -11.83 13.21
CA PRO A 55 -5.84 -11.05 12.49
C PRO A 55 -4.61 -10.82 13.37
N THR A 56 -3.77 -11.83 13.52
CA THR A 56 -2.47 -11.64 14.20
C THR A 56 -1.28 -11.57 13.28
N GLU A 57 -1.25 -12.19 12.08
CA GLU A 57 0.04 -12.29 11.35
C GLU A 57 0.02 -12.27 9.80
N GLN A 58 -1.08 -11.90 9.13
CA GLN A 58 -1.04 -11.59 7.69
C GLN A 58 -1.98 -10.43 7.35
N GLU A 59 -1.42 -9.23 7.15
CA GLU A 59 -2.14 -8.11 6.55
C GLU A 59 -2.39 -8.40 5.06
N ILE A 60 -3.40 -9.22 4.78
CA ILE A 60 -3.97 -9.30 3.43
C ILE A 60 -4.88 -8.09 3.27
N GLY A 61 -4.50 -7.13 2.44
CA GLY A 61 -5.25 -5.89 2.28
C GLY A 61 -4.40 -4.73 1.76
N VAL A 62 -4.94 -3.51 1.95
CA VAL A 62 -4.28 -2.25 1.64
C VAL A 62 -3.96 -1.56 2.96
N GLY A 63 -2.71 -1.21 3.16
CA GLY A 63 -2.25 -0.45 4.30
C GLY A 63 -1.83 0.95 3.84
N PHE A 64 -2.44 1.98 4.43
CA PHE A 64 -1.90 3.34 4.37
C PHE A 64 -1.07 3.58 5.64
N HIS A 65 0.14 4.09 5.46
CA HIS A 65 1.10 4.27 6.53
C HIS A 65 1.66 5.70 6.52
N LEU A 66 1.88 6.25 7.72
CA LEU A 66 2.78 7.38 7.90
C LEU A 66 4.19 6.81 8.04
N GLU A 67 5.16 7.29 7.24
CA GLU A 67 6.48 6.63 7.19
C GLU A 67 7.28 6.79 8.49
N ASN A 68 6.95 7.77 9.33
CA ASN A 68 7.46 7.91 10.69
C ASN A 68 6.48 7.29 11.69
N SER A 69 6.60 5.98 11.93
CA SER A 69 5.72 5.24 12.84
C SER A 69 5.90 5.58 14.33
N GLU A 70 7.04 6.19 14.69
CA GLU A 70 7.37 6.51 16.09
C GLU A 70 6.75 7.82 16.58
N THR A 71 6.43 8.74 15.66
CA THR A 71 5.79 10.01 16.00
C THR A 71 4.73 10.38 14.96
N THR A 72 3.46 10.29 15.36
CA THR A 72 2.32 10.87 14.62
C THR A 72 2.25 12.39 14.75
N ALA A 73 3.26 13.02 15.35
CA ALA A 73 3.34 14.44 15.64
C ALA A 73 4.57 15.04 14.96
N TYR A 74 4.36 16.16 14.29
CA TYR A 74 5.38 16.88 13.53
C TYR A 74 5.43 18.32 14.05
N ALA A 75 6.63 18.87 14.20
CA ALA A 75 6.80 20.29 14.49
C ALA A 75 6.51 21.12 13.23
N LEU A 76 5.91 22.28 13.41
CA LEU A 76 5.67 23.31 12.40
C LEU A 76 6.39 24.59 12.81
N PRO A 77 7.69 24.73 12.49
CA PRO A 77 8.45 25.93 12.82
C PRO A 77 7.88 27.17 12.12
N PRO A 78 8.05 28.38 12.69
CA PRO A 78 7.56 29.62 12.10
C PRO A 78 8.09 29.84 10.68
N ARG A 79 7.23 30.24 9.74
CA ARG A 79 7.59 30.54 8.34
C ARG A 79 8.24 29.38 7.56
N GLU A 80 8.20 28.16 8.09
CA GLU A 80 8.81 26.99 7.47
C GLU A 80 7.78 26.00 6.92
N THR A 81 8.25 25.08 6.09
CA THR A 81 7.44 23.99 5.52
C THR A 81 7.89 22.66 6.07
N THR A 82 6.96 21.93 6.68
CA THR A 82 7.16 20.56 7.15
C THR A 82 6.53 19.57 6.19
N ILE A 83 7.22 18.46 5.95
CA ILE A 83 6.78 17.38 5.07
C ILE A 83 6.26 16.22 5.91
N ILE A 84 5.05 15.78 5.61
CA ILE A 84 4.44 14.57 6.17
C ILE A 84 4.50 13.48 5.09
N PRO A 85 5.37 12.46 5.26
CA PRO A 85 5.47 11.35 4.33
C PRO A 85 4.35 10.32 4.56
N LEU A 86 3.62 10.01 3.50
CA LEU A 86 2.62 8.96 3.45
C LEU A 86 3.08 7.86 2.50
N SER A 87 2.72 6.62 2.81
CA SER A 87 2.93 5.50 1.90
C SER A 87 1.74 4.56 1.88
N VAL A 88 1.62 3.82 0.79
CA VAL A 88 0.63 2.77 0.62
C VAL A 88 1.30 1.52 0.09
N THR A 89 0.91 0.39 0.65
CA THR A 89 1.25 -0.95 0.18
C THR A 89 -0.03 -1.76 0.08
N SER A 90 -0.12 -2.63 -0.93
CA SER A 90 -1.30 -3.48 -1.08
C SER A 90 -0.95 -4.85 -1.63
N SER A 91 -1.58 -5.87 -1.06
CA SER A 91 -1.63 -7.25 -1.56
C SER A 91 -2.94 -7.57 -2.29
N MET A 92 -3.82 -6.59 -2.52
CA MET A 92 -5.11 -6.75 -3.20
C MET A 92 -5.33 -5.71 -4.32
N TRP A 93 -6.03 -6.10 -5.39
CA TRP A 93 -6.42 -5.19 -6.48
C TRP A 93 -7.69 -4.42 -6.13
N GLY A 94 -7.84 -3.24 -6.73
CA GLY A 94 -9.07 -2.47 -6.70
C GLY A 94 -8.88 -1.02 -6.30
N ASP A 95 -10.00 -0.33 -6.13
CA ASP A 95 -10.07 1.06 -5.68
C ASP A 95 -10.24 1.11 -4.17
N TYR A 96 -9.39 1.89 -3.51
CA TYR A 96 -9.43 2.05 -2.07
C TYR A 96 -9.40 3.52 -1.68
N THR A 97 -10.14 3.82 -0.63
CA THR A 97 -10.25 5.17 -0.10
C THR A 97 -10.10 5.15 1.42
N ASP A 98 -9.41 6.14 1.95
CA ASP A 98 -9.27 6.36 3.39
C ASP A 98 -9.30 7.86 3.71
N THR A 99 -9.09 8.24 4.97
CA THR A 99 -9.08 9.63 5.42
C THR A 99 -7.87 9.89 6.31
N LEU A 100 -7.05 10.86 5.92
CA LEU A 100 -6.03 11.45 6.76
C LEU A 100 -6.66 12.54 7.62
N GLN A 101 -6.56 12.40 8.94
CA GLN A 101 -6.96 13.38 9.93
C GLN A 101 -5.73 14.17 10.37
N LEU A 102 -5.79 15.50 10.23
CA LEU A 102 -4.76 16.42 10.72
C LEU A 102 -5.33 17.29 11.83
N GLN A 103 -4.64 17.35 12.96
CA GLN A 103 -4.94 18.25 14.05
C GLN A 103 -3.76 19.20 14.25
N ILE A 104 -3.98 20.50 14.01
CA ILE A 104 -2.98 21.54 14.24
C ILE A 104 -3.19 22.08 15.66
N GLU A 105 -2.12 22.22 16.41
CA GLU A 105 -2.16 22.77 17.76
C GLU A 105 -2.66 24.22 17.75
N GLY A 106 -3.62 24.53 18.62
CA GLY A 106 -4.29 25.82 18.66
C GLY A 106 -5.46 25.97 17.68
N MET A 107 -5.76 24.95 16.87
CA MET A 107 -6.98 24.88 16.07
C MET A 107 -7.97 23.87 16.66
N ASP A 108 -9.21 24.29 16.87
CA ASP A 108 -10.26 23.44 17.47
C ASP A 108 -10.76 22.33 16.51
N SER A 109 -10.55 22.48 15.21
CA SER A 109 -11.06 21.56 14.18
C SER A 109 -9.99 20.59 13.70
N ILE A 110 -10.33 19.29 13.67
CA ILE A 110 -9.58 18.28 12.93
C ILE A 110 -9.90 18.43 11.44
N LYS A 111 -8.87 18.57 10.61
CA LYS A 111 -9.01 18.64 9.17
C LYS A 111 -8.95 17.23 8.57
N GLU A 112 -10.01 16.86 7.87
CA GLU A 112 -10.11 15.55 7.20
C GLU A 112 -9.76 15.68 5.72
N ILE A 113 -8.88 14.80 5.27
CA ILE A 113 -8.34 14.80 3.92
C ILE A 113 -8.55 13.41 3.32
N PRO A 114 -9.43 13.26 2.32
CA PRO A 114 -9.61 11.99 1.65
C PRO A 114 -8.32 11.53 0.98
N ILE A 115 -7.99 10.26 1.16
CA ILE A 115 -6.91 9.54 0.47
C ILE A 115 -7.55 8.55 -0.51
N ARG A 116 -6.99 8.42 -1.70
CA ARG A 116 -7.42 7.45 -2.72
C ARG A 116 -6.22 6.75 -3.33
N VAL A 117 -6.43 5.49 -3.71
CA VAL A 117 -5.46 4.70 -4.44
C VAL A 117 -6.18 3.69 -5.35
N HIS A 118 -5.64 3.48 -6.53
CA HIS A 118 -6.05 2.41 -7.42
C HIS A 118 -4.92 1.38 -7.51
N ILE A 119 -5.14 0.17 -6.99
CA ILE A 119 -4.18 -0.92 -7.08
C ILE A 119 -4.50 -1.75 -8.32
N SER A 120 -3.52 -1.82 -9.22
CA SER A 120 -3.60 -2.58 -10.46
C SER A 120 -2.37 -3.47 -10.63
N GLY A 121 -2.40 -4.38 -11.60
CA GLY A 121 -1.28 -5.27 -11.89
C GLY A 121 -1.69 -6.74 -11.89
N ASN A 122 -0.81 -7.57 -12.41
CA ASN A 122 -1.02 -9.01 -12.44
C ASN A 122 -0.37 -9.61 -11.19
N PRO A 123 -1.10 -10.37 -10.34
CA PRO A 123 -0.45 -11.15 -9.27
C PRO A 123 0.60 -12.11 -9.83
N ILE A 124 0.50 -12.43 -11.13
CA ILE A 124 1.36 -13.36 -11.84
C ILE A 124 2.37 -12.56 -12.67
N LYS A 125 3.66 -12.63 -12.31
CA LYS A 125 4.73 -12.19 -13.20
C LYS A 125 5.01 -13.31 -14.20
N THR A 126 4.95 -12.98 -15.50
CA THR A 126 5.31 -13.90 -16.59
C THR A 126 6.76 -13.67 -16.98
N TYR A 127 7.60 -14.68 -16.83
CA TYR A 127 8.98 -14.67 -17.30
C TYR A 127 9.09 -15.55 -18.54
N LEU A 128 9.63 -14.99 -19.61
CA LEU A 128 10.01 -15.76 -20.79
C LEU A 128 11.48 -16.14 -20.62
N SER A 129 11.76 -17.39 -20.25
CA SER A 129 13.13 -17.90 -20.18
C SER A 129 13.43 -18.74 -21.41
N THR A 130 14.47 -18.40 -22.16
CA THR A 130 15.11 -19.32 -23.10
C THR A 130 16.06 -20.20 -22.30
N SER A 131 15.84 -21.51 -22.26
CA SER A 131 16.74 -22.42 -21.54
C SER A 131 18.15 -22.32 -22.12
N LYS A 132 19.10 -21.78 -21.35
CA LYS A 132 20.53 -21.91 -21.65
C LYS A 132 20.95 -23.35 -21.36
N SER A 133 20.75 -24.25 -22.31
CA SER A 133 21.63 -25.39 -22.48
C SER A 133 21.56 -25.87 -23.92
N ASP A 134 22.73 -26.09 -24.49
CA ASP A 134 22.95 -26.63 -25.82
C ASP A 134 22.01 -27.78 -26.18
N LYS A 135 21.66 -27.79 -27.49
CA LYS A 135 21.00 -28.86 -28.27
C LYS A 135 19.47 -28.73 -28.43
N ALA A 136 19.11 -28.11 -29.55
CA ALA A 136 18.04 -28.51 -30.50
C ALA A 136 16.57 -28.64 -30.03
N SER A 137 16.20 -28.25 -28.80
CA SER A 137 14.79 -28.26 -28.36
C SER A 137 14.46 -27.19 -27.31
N SER A 138 14.96 -25.96 -27.45
CA SER A 138 14.59 -24.86 -26.55
C SER A 138 13.25 -24.25 -26.97
N LEU A 139 12.14 -24.91 -26.65
CA LEU A 139 10.82 -24.27 -26.71
C LEU A 139 10.80 -23.13 -25.67
N PRO A 140 10.20 -21.96 -25.98
CA PRO A 140 10.08 -20.89 -25.01
C PRO A 140 9.26 -21.39 -23.81
N VAL A 141 9.83 -21.29 -22.60
CA VAL A 141 9.12 -21.63 -21.38
C VAL A 141 8.53 -20.35 -20.80
N LEU A 142 7.20 -20.28 -20.76
CA LEU A 142 6.47 -19.28 -19.99
C LEU A 142 6.45 -19.73 -18.52
N GLN A 143 7.24 -19.07 -17.69
CA GLN A 143 7.19 -19.26 -16.25
C GLN A 143 6.26 -18.22 -15.65
N PHE A 144 5.43 -18.64 -14.70
CA PHE A 144 4.48 -17.73 -14.05
C PHE A 144 4.42 -18.02 -12.56
N GLY A 145 4.42 -16.98 -11.73
CA GLY A 145 4.46 -17.12 -10.27
C GLY A 145 3.92 -15.89 -9.55
N SER A 146 3.47 -16.09 -8.31
CA SER A 146 2.98 -15.03 -7.44
C SER A 146 4.11 -14.47 -6.59
N MET A 147 4.26 -13.14 -6.53
CA MET A 147 5.21 -12.49 -5.62
C MET A 147 4.71 -12.40 -4.17
N LEU A 148 3.54 -12.97 -3.85
CA LEU A 148 3.16 -13.15 -2.45
C LEU A 148 4.17 -14.12 -1.82
N HIS A 149 4.84 -13.66 -0.76
CA HIS A 149 6.07 -14.23 -0.19
C HIS A 149 6.16 -15.77 -0.23
N ASN A 150 7.34 -16.28 -0.61
CA ASN A 150 7.75 -17.69 -0.60
C ASN A 150 7.06 -18.67 -1.56
N SER A 151 6.27 -18.22 -2.54
CA SER A 151 5.75 -19.15 -3.56
C SER A 151 6.80 -19.43 -4.66
N LEU A 152 7.20 -20.69 -4.80
CA LEU A 152 8.07 -21.12 -5.90
C LEU A 152 7.33 -20.94 -7.24
N PRO A 153 7.99 -20.43 -8.29
CA PRO A 153 7.37 -20.25 -9.60
C PRO A 153 6.88 -21.61 -10.15
N ILE A 154 5.64 -21.65 -10.60
CA ILE A 154 5.04 -22.86 -11.18
C ILE A 154 5.43 -22.91 -12.66
N THR A 155 6.15 -23.95 -13.06
CA THR A 155 6.50 -24.16 -14.46
C THR A 155 5.47 -25.10 -15.10
N LYS A 156 4.75 -24.62 -16.13
CA LYS A 156 3.85 -25.46 -16.93
C LYS A 156 4.32 -25.48 -18.38
N LYS A 157 4.46 -26.68 -18.96
CA LYS A 157 4.77 -26.83 -20.39
C LYS A 157 3.55 -26.42 -21.22
N VAL A 158 3.69 -25.37 -22.01
CA VAL A 158 2.67 -24.95 -22.97
C VAL A 158 2.78 -25.87 -24.18
N HIS A 159 1.72 -26.62 -24.48
CA HIS A 159 1.59 -27.29 -25.78
C HIS A 159 0.90 -26.29 -26.71
N MET A 160 1.59 -25.89 -27.77
CA MET A 160 0.97 -25.19 -28.91
C MET A 160 0.30 -26.20 -29.83
#